data_AF-A0A8C1Y4S1-F1
#
_entry.id   AF-A0A8C1Y4S1-F1
#
_cell.length_a   1.000
_cell.length_b   1.000
_cell.length_c   1.000
_cell.angle_alpha   90.00
_cell.angle_beta   90.00
_cell.angle_gamma   90.00
#
_symmetry.space_group_name_H-M   'P 1'
#
loop_
_entity.id
_entity.type
_entity.pdbx_description
1 polymer ?
#
loop_
_entity_poly.entity_id
_entity_poly.type
_entity_poly.pdbx_seq_one_letter_code
_entity_poly.pdbx_strand_id
1 'polypeptide(L)'
;MNSVETLIKRSQQKKRTSPLNYKERVFVLTKSKLTYYELRAEKRFKKGSVDLQRIRCVEIVKNTTIIPCQNKYPFQVVYDAITLYIFAPSNESRSIWVQNLKEEIRNNVQIAAKFHPQFWQEGEWLCCGQLDKLAPGCEGYNLFGDISRKPLPPTRRPPPPPPPAGEAAQEEAGPGEEVVIALYDFEGLEPHDLTLRKGEEYVILEKCDVNWYKARDKHGWFCKNVNRNKAEEQLRKEAKDGGFMVRVSSNTGTYTVSLYTRNTGDGAATVRHYQIKETNSSPKQFYLAEKYIFNSIPELIEYHKHNAAGLVSRLRHPVGDQTREAPKTAGFSYDKWEINPSELTFMKELGSGQFGVVRLGKWRAQHKVAIKTIREGAMSEDDFIEEAKIMMNLSHLNLVQLYGVCTQQKPIYLVTEFMELGCLLNYLRQRRGTLGSQDLLGICHDVSQGMQHLEQNGFIHRDLVRKHTHI
;
A
#
# COMPACT_ATOMS: atom_id res chain seq x y z
N MET A 1 42.01 -10.23 -1.99
CA MET A 1 40.81 -10.89 -1.46
C MET A 1 39.78 -10.93 -2.58
N ASN A 2 39.18 -12.08 -2.86
CA ASN A 2 38.05 -12.13 -3.79
C ASN A 2 36.79 -11.78 -3.00
N SER A 3 36.19 -10.62 -3.24
CA SER A 3 34.90 -10.28 -2.64
C SER A 3 33.80 -11.05 -3.38
N VAL A 4 33.03 -11.84 -2.65
CA VAL A 4 31.89 -12.58 -3.19
C VAL A 4 30.68 -12.29 -2.33
N GLU A 5 29.63 -11.75 -2.92
CA GLU A 5 28.40 -11.41 -2.21
C GLU A 5 27.20 -11.42 -3.15
N THR A 6 26.04 -11.77 -2.60
CA THR A 6 24.77 -11.64 -3.31
C THR A 6 24.27 -10.21 -3.20
N LEU A 7 24.21 -9.51 -4.34
CA LEU A 7 23.78 -8.11 -4.44
C LEU A 7 22.66 -7.98 -5.46
N ILE A 8 21.89 -6.90 -5.40
CA ILE A 8 20.86 -6.63 -6.39
C ILE A 8 21.40 -5.74 -7.50
N LYS A 9 21.22 -6.17 -8.74
CA LYS A 9 21.60 -5.44 -9.95
C LYS A 9 20.37 -4.80 -10.59
N ARG A 10 20.39 -3.49 -10.82
CA ARG A 10 19.38 -2.80 -11.65
C ARG A 10 19.66 -3.00 -13.13
N SER A 11 18.60 -3.04 -13.94
CA SER A 11 18.70 -3.09 -15.39
C SER A 11 19.38 -1.82 -15.90
N GLN A 12 20.20 -1.93 -16.95
CA GLN A 12 20.91 -0.78 -17.52
C GLN A 12 20.02 0.05 -18.47
N GLN A 13 18.77 -0.38 -18.70
CA GLN A 13 17.84 0.18 -19.68
C GLN A 13 18.51 0.51 -21.01
N LYS A 14 18.89 -0.53 -21.78
CA LYS A 14 19.54 -0.36 -23.08
C LYS A 14 18.66 0.39 -24.11
N LYS A 15 17.34 0.35 -23.93
CA LYS A 15 16.36 1.17 -24.67
C LYS A 15 15.57 2.00 -23.66
N ARG A 16 15.12 3.20 -24.06
CA ARG A 16 14.32 4.11 -23.21
C ARG A 16 13.03 3.45 -22.68
N THR A 17 12.45 2.52 -23.44
CA THR A 17 11.24 1.75 -23.09
C THR A 17 11.52 0.46 -22.30
N SER A 18 12.78 0.13 -22.01
CA SER A 18 13.10 -1.10 -21.27
C SER A 18 12.75 -0.95 -19.79
N PRO A 19 12.04 -1.93 -19.18
CA PRO A 19 11.63 -1.84 -17.79
C PRO A 19 12.83 -1.82 -16.84
N LEU A 20 12.64 -1.14 -15.70
CA LEU A 20 13.58 -1.12 -14.59
C LEU A 20 13.44 -2.40 -13.78
N ASN A 21 14.28 -3.39 -14.10
CA ASN A 21 14.29 -4.67 -13.40
C ASN A 21 15.39 -4.69 -12.35
N TYR A 22 15.12 -5.26 -11.19
CA TYR A 22 16.08 -5.46 -10.11
C TYR A 22 16.26 -6.95 -9.94
N LYS A 23 17.46 -7.45 -10.21
CA LYS A 23 17.72 -8.90 -10.15
C LYS A 23 18.84 -9.19 -9.18
N GLU A 24 18.58 -10.13 -8.28
CA GLU A 24 19.60 -10.65 -7.38
C GLU A 24 20.67 -11.41 -8.16
N ARG A 25 21.94 -11.11 -7.90
CA ARG A 25 23.08 -11.71 -8.57
C ARG A 25 24.21 -11.94 -7.57
N VAL A 26 24.90 -13.06 -7.71
CA VAL A 26 26.15 -13.28 -6.98
C VAL A 26 27.25 -12.53 -7.71
N PHE A 27 27.76 -11.47 -7.11
CA PHE A 27 28.90 -10.70 -7.60
C PHE A 27 30.20 -11.31 -7.08
N VAL A 28 31.19 -11.38 -7.97
CA VAL A 28 32.53 -11.88 -7.70
C VAL A 28 33.51 -10.84 -8.23
N LEU A 29 34.26 -10.22 -7.33
CA LEU A 29 35.37 -9.33 -7.65
C LEU A 29 36.67 -10.13 -7.65
N THR A 30 37.37 -10.10 -8.78
CA THR A 30 38.74 -10.60 -8.92
C THR A 30 39.68 -9.43 -9.19
N LYS A 31 41.00 -9.70 -9.27
CA LYS A 31 42.01 -8.69 -9.62
C LYS A 31 41.88 -8.07 -11.02
N SER A 32 41.06 -8.65 -11.89
CA SER A 32 40.91 -8.16 -13.27
C SER A 32 39.46 -7.94 -13.68
N LYS A 33 38.48 -8.56 -13.01
CA LYS A 33 37.07 -8.51 -13.44
C LYS A 33 36.11 -8.43 -12.26
N LEU A 34 35.03 -7.69 -12.48
CA LEU A 34 33.80 -7.79 -11.69
C LEU A 34 32.80 -8.64 -12.48
N THR A 35 32.53 -9.87 -12.01
CA THR A 35 31.64 -10.82 -12.71
C THR A 35 30.42 -11.10 -11.86
N TYR A 36 29.25 -11.21 -12.49
CA TYR A 36 28.01 -11.51 -11.78
C TYR A 36 27.25 -12.69 -12.38
N TYR A 37 26.70 -13.52 -11.50
CA TYR A 37 26.09 -14.80 -11.81
C TYR A 37 24.64 -14.85 -11.34
N GLU A 38 23.83 -15.64 -12.02
CA GLU A 38 22.52 -16.07 -11.56
C GLU A 38 22.66 -17.45 -10.93
N LEU A 39 22.11 -17.63 -9.73
CA LEU A 39 22.10 -18.92 -9.04
C LEU A 39 20.81 -19.66 -9.45
N ARG A 40 20.93 -20.89 -9.96
CA ARG A 40 19.78 -21.79 -10.19
C ARG A 40 20.18 -23.19 -9.74
N ALA A 41 19.40 -23.77 -8.82
CA ALA A 41 19.67 -25.10 -8.26
C ALA A 41 21.15 -25.31 -7.89
N GLU A 42 21.69 -24.37 -7.11
CA GLU A 42 23.09 -24.32 -6.64
C GLU A 42 24.18 -24.16 -7.73
N LYS A 43 23.83 -24.11 -9.02
CA LYS A 43 24.76 -23.83 -10.11
C LYS A 43 24.80 -22.34 -10.46
N ARG A 44 26.01 -21.83 -10.75
CA ARG A 44 26.25 -20.42 -11.11
C ARG A 44 26.28 -20.23 -12.63
N PHE A 45 25.34 -19.46 -13.16
CA PHE A 45 25.27 -19.11 -14.58
C PHE A 45 25.78 -17.68 -14.78
N LYS A 46 26.87 -17.50 -15.55
CA LYS A 46 27.46 -16.18 -15.80
C LYS A 46 26.50 -15.29 -16.60
N LYS A 47 26.14 -14.12 -16.05
CA LYS A 47 25.22 -13.17 -16.70
C LYS A 47 25.92 -11.93 -17.26
N GLY A 48 27.08 -11.58 -16.71
CA GLY A 48 27.90 -10.52 -17.27
C GLY A 48 29.21 -10.37 -16.51
N SER A 49 30.09 -9.57 -17.09
CA SER A 49 31.44 -9.34 -16.57
C SER A 49 31.90 -7.97 -17.05
N VAL A 50 32.49 -7.21 -16.13
CA VAL A 50 33.09 -5.91 -16.37
C VAL A 50 34.59 -6.05 -16.14
N ASP A 51 35.38 -5.65 -17.12
CA ASP A 51 36.83 -5.58 -16.95
C ASP A 51 37.18 -4.37 -16.09
N LEU A 52 37.96 -4.57 -15.03
CA LEU A 52 38.26 -3.50 -14.09
C LEU A 52 39.03 -2.36 -14.75
N GLN A 53 39.83 -2.62 -15.79
CA GLN A 53 40.55 -1.58 -16.53
C GLN A 53 39.63 -0.62 -17.29
N ARG A 54 38.39 -1.03 -17.56
CA ARG A 54 37.38 -0.23 -18.28
C ARG A 54 36.52 0.61 -17.34
N ILE A 55 36.60 0.37 -16.04
CA ILE A 55 35.86 1.14 -15.04
C ILE A 55 36.48 2.53 -14.92
N ARG A 56 35.62 3.54 -15.02
CA ARG A 56 35.98 4.96 -15.00
C ARG A 56 35.59 5.64 -13.69
N CYS A 57 34.56 5.14 -13.02
CA CYS A 57 34.07 5.69 -11.75
C CYS A 57 33.36 4.61 -10.93
N VAL A 58 33.58 4.58 -9.62
CA VAL A 58 32.80 3.81 -8.66
C VAL A 58 32.46 4.70 -7.49
N GLU A 59 31.18 4.91 -7.23
CA GLU A 59 30.76 5.80 -6.15
C GLU A 59 29.38 5.44 -5.58
N ILE A 60 29.12 5.89 -4.36
CA ILE A 60 27.80 5.81 -3.75
C ILE A 60 26.80 6.65 -4.56
N VAL A 61 25.60 6.09 -4.78
CA VAL A 61 24.51 6.84 -5.39
C VAL A 61 23.74 7.57 -4.29
N LYS A 62 23.68 8.90 -4.37
CA LYS A 62 22.83 9.74 -3.53
C LYS A 62 21.38 9.45 -3.93
N ASN A 63 20.59 8.92 -3.00
CA ASN A 63 19.23 8.52 -3.28
C ASN A 63 18.24 9.52 -2.68
N THR A 64 17.37 10.08 -3.51
CA THR A 64 16.22 10.91 -3.09
C THR A 64 14.88 10.27 -3.46
N THR A 65 14.89 9.08 -4.08
CA THR A 65 13.70 8.39 -4.57
C THR A 65 13.47 7.08 -3.82
N ILE A 66 12.28 6.50 -3.93
CA ILE A 66 11.97 5.22 -3.30
C ILE A 66 12.70 4.11 -4.07
N ILE A 67 13.52 3.32 -3.37
CA ILE A 67 14.20 2.15 -3.95
C ILE A 67 13.23 0.96 -3.90
N PRO A 68 12.82 0.38 -5.04
CA PRO A 68 11.77 -0.64 -5.09
C PRO A 68 12.25 -2.06 -4.75
N CYS A 69 13.54 -2.27 -4.46
CA CYS A 69 14.08 -3.57 -4.07
C CYS A 69 14.43 -3.62 -2.57
N GLN A 70 14.63 -4.83 -2.02
CA GLN A 70 14.91 -5.04 -0.60
C GLN A 70 16.22 -4.38 -0.11
N ASN A 71 17.23 -4.30 -0.99
CA ASN A 71 18.53 -3.70 -0.68
C ASN A 71 18.46 -2.18 -0.87
N LYS A 72 18.60 -1.41 0.22
CA LYS A 72 18.43 0.07 0.21
C LYS A 72 19.73 0.87 0.06
N TYR A 73 20.87 0.21 -0.14
CA TYR A 73 22.19 0.85 -0.16
C TYR A 73 22.82 0.81 -1.56
N PRO A 74 22.49 1.77 -2.46
CA PRO A 74 22.98 1.75 -3.84
C PRO A 74 24.39 2.33 -3.99
N PHE A 75 25.12 1.78 -4.94
CA PHE A 75 26.33 2.33 -5.52
C PHE A 75 26.34 2.10 -7.03
N GLN A 76 27.20 2.83 -7.74
CA GLN A 76 27.32 2.74 -9.19
C GLN A 76 28.73 2.33 -9.61
N VAL A 77 28.80 1.58 -10.70
CA VAL A 77 30.03 1.26 -11.42
C VAL A 77 29.86 1.75 -12.84
N VAL A 78 30.57 2.82 -13.20
CA VAL A 78 30.56 3.41 -14.54
C VAL A 78 31.74 2.84 -15.30
N TYR A 79 31.47 2.19 -16.43
CA TYR A 79 32.48 1.65 -17.33
C TYR A 79 32.07 1.93 -18.77
N ASP A 80 33.04 2.34 -19.59
CA ASP A 80 32.79 2.84 -20.94
C ASP A 80 31.71 3.96 -20.98
N ALA A 81 30.53 3.64 -21.52
CA ALA A 81 29.34 4.47 -21.66
C ALA A 81 28.15 3.88 -20.87
N ILE A 82 28.40 2.96 -19.96
CA ILE A 82 27.40 2.20 -19.23
C ILE A 82 27.55 2.46 -17.73
N THR A 83 26.43 2.80 -17.09
CA THR A 83 26.34 2.85 -15.63
C THR A 83 25.64 1.60 -15.11
N LEU A 84 26.32 0.85 -14.25
CA LEU A 84 25.79 -0.31 -13.55
C LEU A 84 25.44 0.08 -12.11
N TYR A 85 24.15 0.10 -11.79
CA TYR A 85 23.69 0.32 -10.41
C TYR A 85 23.57 -1.02 -9.67
N ILE A 86 24.16 -1.07 -8.48
CA ILE A 86 24.22 -2.24 -7.60
C ILE A 86 23.73 -1.83 -6.21
N PHE A 87 22.97 -2.69 -5.56
CA PHE A 87 22.32 -2.43 -4.29
C PHE A 87 22.79 -3.47 -3.26
N ALA A 88 23.48 -3.00 -2.23
CA ALA A 88 24.01 -3.83 -1.15
C ALA A 88 23.00 -4.02 -0.01
N PRO A 89 23.08 -5.14 0.74
CA PRO A 89 22.16 -5.43 1.83
C PRO A 89 22.32 -4.49 3.03
N SER A 90 23.51 -3.94 3.26
CA SER A 90 23.79 -3.01 4.35
C SER A 90 24.68 -1.84 3.91
N ASN A 91 24.73 -0.79 4.74
CA ASN A 91 25.62 0.35 4.53
C ASN A 91 27.11 -0.06 4.58
N GLU A 92 27.45 -0.99 5.47
CA GLU A 92 28.78 -1.54 5.65
C GLU A 92 29.19 -2.33 4.40
N SER A 93 28.33 -3.23 3.93
CA SER A 93 28.55 -4.00 2.68
C SER A 93 28.78 -3.06 1.50
N ARG A 94 27.91 -2.05 1.31
CA ARG A 94 28.10 -1.02 0.27
C ARG A 94 29.48 -0.36 0.35
N SER A 95 29.85 0.08 1.56
CA SER A 95 31.10 0.82 1.78
C SER A 95 32.32 -0.05 1.46
N ILE A 96 32.30 -1.33 1.86
CA ILE A 96 33.33 -2.32 1.55
C ILE A 96 33.45 -2.53 0.04
N TRP A 97 32.33 -2.70 -0.68
CA TRP A 97 32.34 -2.90 -2.13
C TRP A 97 32.87 -1.69 -2.89
N VAL A 98 32.42 -0.48 -2.53
CA VAL A 98 32.92 0.75 -3.16
C VAL A 98 34.43 0.90 -2.91
N GLN A 99 34.88 0.68 -1.67
CA GLN A 99 36.31 0.79 -1.34
C GLN A 99 37.16 -0.24 -2.07
N ASN A 100 36.75 -1.52 -2.09
CA ASN A 100 37.48 -2.58 -2.78
C ASN A 100 37.56 -2.31 -4.29
N LEU A 101 36.46 -1.86 -4.91
CA LEU A 101 36.47 -1.51 -6.32
C LEU A 101 37.33 -0.28 -6.61
N LYS A 102 37.29 0.77 -5.78
CA LYS A 102 38.17 1.94 -5.89
C LYS A 102 39.64 1.56 -5.79
N GLU A 103 39.98 0.61 -4.90
CA GLU A 103 41.33 0.07 -4.76
C GLU A 103 41.82 -0.62 -6.05
N GLU A 104 41.00 -1.49 -6.63
CA GLU A 104 41.40 -2.24 -7.82
C GLU A 104 41.50 -1.36 -9.08
N ILE A 105 40.80 -0.22 -9.14
CA ILE A 105 40.86 0.72 -10.28
C ILE A 105 41.84 1.88 -10.07
N ARG A 106 42.56 1.91 -8.94
CA ARG A 106 43.44 3.04 -8.55
C ARG A 106 44.46 3.43 -9.62
N ASN A 107 44.94 2.43 -10.38
CA ASN A 107 45.97 2.60 -11.41
C ASN A 107 45.38 2.70 -12.83
N ASN A 108 44.06 2.84 -12.99
CA ASN A 108 43.44 2.98 -14.31
C ASN A 108 43.78 4.34 -14.92
N VAL A 109 44.12 4.34 -16.21
CA VAL A 109 44.47 5.56 -16.96
C VAL A 109 43.26 6.41 -17.38
N GLN A 110 42.04 5.84 -17.34
CA GLN A 110 40.80 6.49 -17.82
C GLN A 110 39.78 6.75 -16.70
N ILE A 111 40.22 7.33 -15.59
CA ILE A 111 39.31 7.73 -14.52
C ILE A 111 38.52 8.98 -14.92
N ALA A 112 37.21 8.98 -14.68
CA ALA A 112 36.34 10.10 -15.01
C ALA A 112 36.65 11.30 -14.10
N ALA A 113 36.70 12.52 -14.66
CA ALA A 113 36.87 13.75 -13.86
C ALA A 113 35.58 14.13 -13.11
N LYS A 114 34.43 13.78 -13.68
CA LYS A 114 33.10 14.03 -13.13
C LYS A 114 32.22 12.79 -13.25
N PHE A 115 31.18 12.74 -12.44
CA PHE A 115 30.18 11.68 -12.45
C PHE A 115 28.80 12.22 -12.08
N HIS A 116 27.77 11.40 -12.27
CA HIS A 116 26.41 11.71 -11.84
C HIS A 116 26.13 11.04 -10.50
N PRO A 117 25.87 11.79 -9.41
CA PRO A 117 25.69 11.20 -8.08
C PRO A 117 24.32 10.55 -7.87
N GLN A 118 23.35 10.77 -8.75
CA GLN A 118 21.99 10.22 -8.65
C GLN A 118 21.64 9.35 -9.86
N PHE A 119 20.51 8.66 -9.80
CA PHE A 119 20.07 7.77 -10.86
C PHE A 119 19.78 8.49 -12.19
N TRP A 120 20.09 7.81 -13.29
CA TRP A 120 19.42 7.99 -14.56
C TRP A 120 18.04 7.32 -14.50
N GLN A 121 16.98 8.07 -14.77
CA GLN A 121 15.60 7.59 -14.77
C GLN A 121 14.76 8.41 -15.74
N GLU A 122 13.80 7.77 -16.43
CA GLU A 122 12.82 8.43 -17.31
C GLU A 122 13.36 9.30 -18.47
N GLY A 123 14.66 9.21 -18.74
CA GLY A 123 15.32 9.97 -19.80
C GLY A 123 16.10 11.18 -19.28
N GLU A 124 16.28 11.31 -17.97
CA GLU A 124 17.08 12.37 -17.35
C GLU A 124 17.96 11.88 -16.20
N TRP A 125 18.98 12.66 -15.87
CA TRP A 125 19.76 12.53 -14.65
C TRP A 125 19.10 13.29 -13.50
N LEU A 126 18.64 12.59 -12.47
CA LEU A 126 17.93 13.23 -11.34
C LEU A 126 18.75 14.32 -10.62
N CYS A 127 20.09 14.25 -10.71
CA CYS A 127 21.00 15.20 -10.07
C CYS A 127 21.08 16.57 -10.74
N CYS A 128 20.80 16.68 -12.04
CA CYS A 128 21.00 17.92 -12.79
C CYS A 128 20.00 18.14 -13.93
N GLY A 129 19.06 17.23 -14.16
CA GLY A 129 18.07 17.29 -15.23
C GLY A 129 18.64 17.10 -16.64
N GLN A 130 19.89 16.64 -16.78
CA GLN A 130 20.47 16.43 -18.10
C GLN A 130 19.79 15.27 -18.83
N LEU A 131 19.37 15.52 -20.08
CA LEU A 131 18.62 14.58 -20.92
C LEU A 131 19.49 13.65 -21.78
N ASP A 132 20.81 13.79 -21.71
CA ASP A 132 21.76 12.91 -22.38
C ASP A 132 22.37 11.93 -21.39
N LYS A 133 22.16 10.63 -21.65
CA LYS A 133 22.69 9.53 -20.82
C LYS A 133 24.22 9.46 -20.85
N LEU A 134 24.85 10.02 -21.87
CA LEU A 134 26.31 10.04 -22.04
C LEU A 134 26.95 11.34 -21.54
N ALA A 135 26.19 12.21 -20.87
CA ALA A 135 26.72 13.44 -20.31
C ALA A 135 27.87 13.15 -19.31
N PRO A 136 28.89 14.03 -19.24
CA PRO A 136 30.16 13.76 -18.55
C PRO A 136 30.08 13.78 -17.01
N GLY A 137 28.92 13.94 -16.38
CA GLY A 137 28.77 14.09 -14.93
C GLY A 137 28.64 15.53 -14.46
N CYS A 138 27.95 15.73 -13.33
CA CYS A 138 27.74 17.04 -12.71
C CYS A 138 28.51 17.27 -11.39
N GLU A 139 29.07 16.22 -10.79
CA GLU A 139 29.86 16.29 -9.55
C GLU A 139 31.30 15.83 -9.80
N GLY A 140 32.29 16.46 -9.16
CA GLY A 140 33.70 16.07 -9.30
C GLY A 140 33.96 14.70 -8.70
N TYR A 141 34.59 13.80 -9.44
CA TYR A 141 34.92 12.46 -8.95
C TYR A 141 36.28 12.47 -8.24
N ASN A 142 36.31 11.97 -7.01
CA ASN A 142 37.54 11.80 -6.25
C ASN A 142 37.77 10.32 -5.92
N LEU A 143 38.67 9.68 -6.68
CA LEU A 143 39.03 8.28 -6.47
C LEU A 143 39.71 8.04 -5.11
N PHE A 144 40.42 9.03 -4.59
CA PHE A 144 41.15 8.99 -3.31
C PHE A 144 40.38 9.66 -2.17
N GLY A 145 39.14 10.08 -2.40
CA GLY A 145 38.34 10.79 -1.41
C GLY A 145 37.89 9.89 -0.27
N ASP A 146 38.16 10.31 0.97
CA ASP A 146 37.72 9.65 2.19
C ASP A 146 36.19 9.53 2.25
N ILE A 147 35.67 8.30 2.31
CA ILE A 147 34.24 7.97 2.44
C ILE A 147 33.68 8.42 3.82
N SER A 148 34.53 8.91 4.72
CA SER A 148 34.21 9.28 6.10
C SER A 148 33.79 10.76 6.32
N ARG A 149 33.95 11.65 5.33
CA ARG A 149 33.61 13.07 5.54
C ARG A 149 32.12 13.35 5.32
N LYS A 150 31.35 13.43 6.41
CA LYS A 150 30.06 14.13 6.45
C LYS A 150 30.23 15.55 5.90
N PRO A 151 29.37 16.05 5.00
CA PRO A 151 29.36 17.45 4.63
C PRO A 151 29.02 18.30 5.86
N LEU A 152 29.82 19.33 6.15
CA LEU A 152 29.44 20.37 7.09
C LEU A 152 28.21 21.12 6.55
N PRO A 153 27.24 21.48 7.40
CA PRO A 153 26.09 22.28 6.97
C PRO A 153 26.55 23.66 6.48
N PRO A 154 25.91 24.23 5.44
CA PRO A 154 26.27 25.54 4.94
C PRO A 154 25.98 26.62 5.99
N THR A 155 27.00 27.43 6.28
CA THR A 155 26.94 28.61 7.13
C THR A 155 25.95 29.64 6.54
N ARG A 156 24.83 29.86 7.22
CA ARG A 156 23.97 31.03 6.97
C ARG A 156 24.48 32.19 7.83
N ARG A 157 24.65 33.36 7.20
CA ARG A 157 24.88 34.65 7.89
C ARG A 157 23.79 34.90 8.93
N PRO A 158 24.10 35.52 10.08
CA PRO A 158 23.11 35.81 11.10
C PRO A 158 22.21 37.00 10.69
N PRO A 159 20.89 36.93 10.93
CA PRO A 159 20.02 38.11 10.99
C PRO A 159 20.16 38.83 12.35
N PRO A 160 19.71 40.09 12.49
CA PRO A 160 19.93 40.91 13.69
C PRO A 160 19.15 40.38 14.91
N PRO A 161 19.58 40.73 16.15
CA PRO A 161 19.04 40.12 17.35
C PRO A 161 17.63 40.65 17.70
N PRO A 162 16.70 39.78 18.16
CA PRO A 162 15.48 40.20 18.83
C PRO A 162 15.71 40.51 20.33
N PRO A 163 14.84 41.32 20.96
CA PRO A 163 14.96 41.68 22.38
C PRO A 163 14.64 40.50 23.32
N PRO A 164 15.11 40.53 24.59
CA PRO A 164 15.13 39.37 25.46
C PRO A 164 13.82 39.08 26.20
N ALA A 165 13.54 37.77 26.26
CA ALA A 165 12.92 36.96 27.32
C ALA A 165 11.63 37.43 28.02
N GLY A 166 10.58 36.64 27.81
CA GLY A 166 9.57 36.33 28.81
C GLY A 166 9.44 34.82 28.88
N GLU A 167 9.86 34.23 30.00
CA GLU A 167 9.81 32.79 30.28
C GLU A 167 8.36 32.29 30.27
N ALA A 168 8.11 31.23 29.50
CA ALA A 168 7.01 30.31 29.75
C ALA A 168 7.43 28.92 29.26
N ALA A 169 7.39 27.97 30.18
CA ALA A 169 7.76 26.58 29.98
C ALA A 169 7.06 25.99 28.74
N GLN A 170 7.84 25.38 27.84
CA GLN A 170 7.33 24.52 26.79
C GLN A 170 7.10 23.13 27.39
N GLU A 171 5.83 22.79 27.58
CA GLU A 171 5.40 21.38 27.59
C GLU A 171 5.71 20.77 26.22
N GLU A 172 6.40 19.63 26.22
CA GLU A 172 6.60 18.83 25.02
C GLU A 172 5.26 18.32 24.48
N ALA A 173 4.85 18.80 23.31
CA ALA A 173 3.74 18.22 22.56
C ALA A 173 4.25 16.99 21.76
N GLY A 174 3.74 15.80 22.11
CA GLY A 174 4.00 14.55 21.40
C GLY A 174 3.42 14.51 19.96
N PRO A 175 3.65 13.42 19.21
CA PRO A 175 3.29 13.31 17.80
C PRO A 175 1.76 13.37 17.64
N GLY A 176 1.26 14.32 16.84
CA GLY A 176 -0.16 14.45 16.55
C GLY A 176 -0.70 13.21 15.83
N GLU A 177 -1.74 12.60 16.40
CA GLU A 177 -2.45 11.46 15.82
C GLU A 177 -3.11 11.84 14.48
N GLU A 178 -2.79 11.14 13.39
CA GLU A 178 -3.39 11.37 12.07
C GLU A 178 -4.78 10.73 11.99
N VAL A 179 -5.83 11.56 11.93
CA VAL A 179 -7.23 11.11 11.89
C VAL A 179 -7.77 11.15 10.45
N VAL A 180 -8.36 10.05 9.98
CA VAL A 180 -8.99 9.91 8.67
C VAL A 180 -10.46 9.54 8.79
N ILE A 181 -11.27 9.78 7.75
CA ILE A 181 -12.70 9.43 7.72
C ILE A 181 -12.92 8.34 6.68
N ALA A 182 -13.61 7.27 7.05
CA ALA A 182 -13.95 6.22 6.08
C ALA A 182 -14.95 6.74 5.05
N LEU A 183 -14.61 6.65 3.77
CA LEU A 183 -15.47 7.10 2.67
C LEU A 183 -16.58 6.08 2.34
N TYR A 184 -16.41 4.83 2.75
CA TYR A 184 -17.27 3.68 2.46
C TYR A 184 -17.35 2.75 3.66
N ASP A 185 -18.40 1.92 3.71
CA ASP A 185 -18.44 0.77 4.63
C ASP A 185 -17.42 -0.26 4.15
N PHE A 186 -16.74 -0.96 5.05
CA PHE A 186 -15.83 -2.07 4.74
C PHE A 186 -15.97 -3.13 5.82
N GLU A 187 -16.38 -4.34 5.47
CA GLU A 187 -16.45 -5.46 6.43
C GLU A 187 -15.06 -6.11 6.51
N GLY A 188 -14.51 -6.21 7.72
CA GLY A 188 -13.22 -6.86 7.93
C GLY A 188 -13.31 -8.37 7.64
N LEU A 189 -12.41 -8.88 6.80
CA LEU A 189 -12.49 -10.24 6.26
C LEU A 189 -11.54 -11.20 6.96
N GLU A 190 -10.44 -10.67 7.52
CA GLU A 190 -9.53 -11.39 8.39
C GLU A 190 -9.74 -10.97 9.86
N PRO A 191 -9.38 -11.81 10.85
CA PRO A 191 -9.53 -11.46 12.27
C PRO A 191 -8.77 -10.20 12.72
N HIS A 192 -7.83 -9.72 11.90
CA HIS A 192 -7.03 -8.52 12.12
C HIS A 192 -7.48 -7.32 11.26
N ASP A 193 -8.48 -7.51 10.40
CA ASP A 193 -9.03 -6.42 9.61
C ASP A 193 -9.98 -5.58 10.45
N LEU A 194 -9.83 -4.26 10.36
CA LEU A 194 -10.76 -3.35 11.00
C LEU A 194 -11.97 -3.14 10.10
N THR A 195 -13.16 -3.48 10.60
CA THR A 195 -14.42 -3.14 9.94
C THR A 195 -14.61 -1.63 9.94
N LEU A 196 -14.68 -1.01 8.76
CA LEU A 196 -14.91 0.42 8.59
C LEU A 196 -16.39 0.71 8.34
N ARG A 197 -16.86 1.86 8.83
CA ARG A 197 -18.21 2.38 8.58
C ARG A 197 -18.09 3.75 7.97
N LYS A 198 -18.81 3.99 6.89
CA LYS A 198 -18.78 5.25 6.16
C LYS A 198 -19.09 6.43 7.08
N GLY A 199 -18.23 7.43 7.07
CA GLY A 199 -18.36 8.66 7.85
C GLY A 199 -17.77 8.57 9.26
N GLU A 200 -17.29 7.41 9.70
CA GLU A 200 -16.60 7.26 10.98
C GLU A 200 -15.13 7.69 10.89
N GLU A 201 -14.61 8.22 12.00
CA GLU A 201 -13.22 8.65 12.16
C GLU A 201 -12.33 7.49 12.65
N TYR A 202 -11.17 7.34 12.04
CA TYR A 202 -10.17 6.34 12.37
C TYR A 202 -8.82 7.01 12.58
N VAL A 203 -8.08 6.58 13.60
CA VAL A 203 -6.72 7.05 13.84
C VAL A 203 -5.75 6.14 13.12
N ILE A 204 -4.93 6.68 12.23
CA ILE A 204 -3.85 5.95 11.57
C ILE A 204 -2.73 5.75 12.58
N LEU A 205 -2.50 4.50 12.94
CA LEU A 205 -1.41 4.09 13.82
C LEU A 205 -0.12 3.87 13.02
N GLU A 206 -0.24 3.30 11.82
CA GLU A 206 0.90 2.96 10.99
C GLU A 206 0.49 2.87 9.51
N LYS A 207 1.24 3.52 8.62
CA LYS A 207 1.05 3.44 7.16
C LYS A 207 1.89 2.30 6.60
N CYS A 208 1.40 1.06 6.76
CA CYS A 208 2.13 -0.15 6.44
C CYS A 208 2.37 -0.35 4.93
N ASP A 209 1.44 0.07 4.07
CA ASP A 209 1.56 0.09 2.59
C ASP A 209 0.63 1.14 1.94
N VAL A 210 0.80 1.42 0.64
CA VAL A 210 -0.05 2.29 -0.21
C VAL A 210 -1.54 1.91 -0.14
N ASN A 211 -1.86 0.62 0.02
CA ASN A 211 -3.24 0.13 -0.03
C ASN A 211 -3.82 -0.27 1.34
N TRP A 212 -2.98 -0.46 2.38
CA TRP A 212 -3.42 -0.93 3.70
C TRP A 212 -2.71 -0.18 4.83
N TYR A 213 -3.50 0.47 5.69
CA TYR A 213 -3.03 1.16 6.89
C TYR A 213 -3.51 0.45 8.15
N LYS A 214 -2.66 0.40 9.16
CA LYS A 214 -3.07 0.00 10.50
C LYS A 214 -3.76 1.17 11.15
N ALA A 215 -5.06 1.01 11.41
CA ALA A 215 -5.89 2.03 12.02
C ALA A 215 -6.57 1.48 13.28
N ARG A 216 -6.98 2.38 14.18
CA ARG A 216 -7.92 2.05 15.26
C ARG A 216 -9.20 2.84 15.06
N ASP A 217 -10.33 2.20 15.32
CA ASP A 217 -11.58 2.94 15.50
C ASP A 217 -11.44 3.83 16.74
N LYS A 218 -12.07 5.01 16.67
CA LYS A 218 -12.01 5.93 17.80
C LYS A 218 -12.76 5.35 18.98
N HIS A 219 -14.02 4.92 18.85
CA HIS A 219 -14.76 4.26 19.94
C HIS A 219 -16.01 3.41 19.55
N GLY A 220 -16.31 3.16 18.27
CA GLY A 220 -17.41 2.26 17.82
C GLY A 220 -18.87 2.60 18.22
N TRP A 221 -19.11 3.55 19.12
CA TRP A 221 -20.44 3.95 19.61
C TRP A 221 -20.86 5.38 19.24
N PHE A 222 -19.98 6.19 18.63
CA PHE A 222 -20.23 7.62 18.41
C PHE A 222 -20.73 7.93 17.00
N CYS A 223 -22.00 8.27 16.85
CA CYS A 223 -22.64 8.57 15.57
C CYS A 223 -22.94 10.07 15.44
N LYS A 224 -22.02 10.84 14.84
CA LYS A 224 -22.07 12.31 14.78
C LYS A 224 -23.30 12.86 14.02
N ASN A 225 -23.72 12.19 12.94
CA ASN A 225 -24.77 12.68 12.03
C ASN A 225 -26.13 11.99 12.19
N VAL A 226 -26.37 11.30 13.32
CA VAL A 226 -27.61 10.57 13.56
C VAL A 226 -28.56 11.39 14.43
N ASN A 227 -29.74 11.73 13.91
CA ASN A 227 -30.79 12.42 14.68
C ASN A 227 -31.57 11.43 15.56
N ARG A 228 -32.44 11.95 16.45
CA ARG A 228 -33.22 11.12 17.39
C ARG A 228 -34.02 10.01 16.68
N ASN A 229 -34.76 10.36 15.64
CA ASN A 229 -35.64 9.42 14.94
C ASN A 229 -34.83 8.30 14.26
N LYS A 230 -33.69 8.66 13.64
CA LYS A 230 -32.80 7.71 13.00
C LYS A 230 -32.12 6.78 14.01
N ALA A 231 -31.76 7.30 15.19
CA ALA A 231 -31.24 6.49 16.29
C ALA A 231 -32.27 5.47 16.78
N GLU A 232 -33.53 5.87 16.94
CA GLU A 232 -34.61 4.96 17.34
C GLU A 232 -34.83 3.85 16.30
N GLU A 233 -34.85 4.19 15.01
CA GLU A 233 -34.97 3.23 13.91
C GLU A 233 -33.83 2.20 13.91
N GLN A 234 -32.57 2.65 13.98
CA GLN A 234 -31.38 1.80 13.95
C GLN A 234 -31.30 0.87 15.17
N LEU A 235 -31.55 1.41 16.37
CA LEU A 235 -31.55 0.63 17.60
C LEU A 235 -32.67 -0.41 17.63
N ARG A 236 -33.85 -0.08 17.10
CA ARG A 236 -34.96 -1.04 16.95
C ARG A 236 -34.67 -2.11 15.90
N LYS A 237 -33.97 -1.77 14.82
CA LYS A 237 -33.56 -2.72 13.77
C LYS A 237 -32.60 -3.79 14.31
N GLU A 238 -31.59 -3.39 15.07
CA GLU A 238 -30.67 -4.35 15.73
C GLU A 238 -31.37 -5.14 16.83
N ALA A 239 -32.31 -4.50 17.52
CA ALA A 239 -33.16 -5.08 18.55
C ALA A 239 -32.39 -5.75 19.72
N LYS A 240 -31.12 -5.46 20.00
CA LYS A 240 -30.39 -6.12 21.10
C LYS A 240 -30.59 -5.38 22.42
N ASP A 241 -30.99 -6.08 23.49
CA ASP A 241 -31.14 -5.44 24.82
C ASP A 241 -29.80 -4.86 25.31
N GLY A 242 -29.82 -3.61 25.78
CA GLY A 242 -28.59 -2.87 26.06
C GLY A 242 -27.90 -2.33 24.79
N GLY A 243 -28.58 -2.36 23.64
CA GLY A 243 -28.10 -1.73 22.40
C GLY A 243 -28.01 -0.22 22.55
N PHE A 244 -26.89 0.40 22.21
CA PHE A 244 -26.69 1.83 22.46
C PHE A 244 -25.88 2.55 21.38
N MET A 245 -26.02 3.87 21.34
CA MET A 245 -25.18 4.79 20.55
C MET A 245 -25.11 6.16 21.22
N VAL A 246 -24.07 6.92 20.93
CA VAL A 246 -23.89 8.32 21.36
C VAL A 246 -23.96 9.21 20.13
N ARG A 247 -24.80 10.24 20.17
CA ARG A 247 -25.02 11.17 19.05
C ARG A 247 -24.94 12.60 19.51
N VAL A 248 -24.75 13.54 18.58
CA VAL A 248 -24.90 14.97 18.87
C VAL A 248 -26.40 15.28 18.99
N SER A 249 -26.77 16.06 20.00
CA SER A 249 -28.14 16.54 20.19
C SER A 249 -28.53 17.51 19.08
N SER A 250 -29.77 17.43 18.59
CA SER A 250 -30.31 18.34 17.58
C SER A 250 -30.37 19.80 18.07
N ASN A 251 -30.40 20.01 19.39
CA ASN A 251 -30.34 21.33 20.00
C ASN A 251 -29.01 21.47 20.76
N THR A 252 -28.25 22.52 20.41
CA THR A 252 -27.03 23.03 21.08
C THR A 252 -26.02 21.98 21.55
N GLY A 253 -24.98 21.73 20.75
CA GLY A 253 -23.60 21.33 21.15
C GLY A 253 -23.38 20.16 22.12
N THR A 254 -24.43 19.47 22.56
CA THR A 254 -24.40 18.50 23.66
C THR A 254 -24.52 17.08 23.13
N TYR A 255 -23.99 16.11 23.87
CA TYR A 255 -24.00 14.71 23.48
C TYR A 255 -25.17 13.96 24.12
N THR A 256 -25.71 12.96 23.44
CA THR A 256 -26.85 12.14 23.91
C THR A 256 -26.58 10.66 23.72
N VAL A 257 -26.73 9.88 24.79
CA VAL A 257 -26.73 8.41 24.74
C VAL A 257 -28.14 7.92 24.46
N SER A 258 -28.34 7.19 23.37
CA SER A 258 -29.60 6.53 23.03
C SER A 258 -29.46 5.03 23.32
N LEU A 259 -30.36 4.47 24.12
CA LEU A 259 -30.27 3.12 24.69
C LEU A 259 -31.58 2.36 24.46
N TYR A 260 -31.50 1.21 23.81
CA TYR A 260 -32.60 0.28 23.60
C TYR A 260 -32.70 -0.75 24.73
N THR A 261 -33.92 -1.00 25.19
CA THR A 261 -34.21 -2.07 26.14
C THR A 261 -35.52 -2.78 25.83
N ARG A 262 -35.53 -4.09 26.10
CA ARG A 262 -36.71 -4.96 25.99
C ARG A 262 -37.42 -5.18 27.34
N ASN A 263 -36.75 -4.90 28.45
CA ASN A 263 -37.25 -5.15 29.80
C ASN A 263 -37.76 -3.86 30.45
N THR A 264 -38.87 -3.32 29.94
CA THR A 264 -39.72 -2.44 30.75
C THR A 264 -40.90 -3.27 31.26
N GLY A 265 -41.39 -3.00 32.47
CA GLY A 265 -42.41 -3.83 33.15
C GLY A 265 -43.71 -4.07 32.38
N ASP A 266 -43.92 -3.39 31.25
CA ASP A 266 -45.05 -3.52 30.31
C ASP A 266 -44.79 -4.42 29.09
N GLY A 267 -43.62 -5.08 28.99
CA GLY A 267 -43.28 -5.99 27.88
C GLY A 267 -42.99 -5.31 26.53
N ALA A 268 -43.08 -3.98 26.44
CA ALA A 268 -42.80 -3.22 25.22
C ALA A 268 -41.31 -2.81 25.12
N ALA A 269 -40.72 -3.02 23.95
CA ALA A 269 -39.36 -2.58 23.65
C ALA A 269 -39.31 -1.05 23.41
N THR A 270 -38.44 -0.35 24.14
CA THR A 270 -38.34 1.12 24.08
C THR A 270 -36.91 1.60 23.91
N VAL A 271 -36.75 2.78 23.33
CA VAL A 271 -35.47 3.49 23.23
C VAL A 271 -35.53 4.69 24.17
N ARG A 272 -34.57 4.80 25.08
CA ARG A 272 -34.42 5.93 26.02
C ARG A 272 -33.23 6.79 25.63
N HIS A 273 -33.35 8.10 25.79
CA HIS A 273 -32.30 9.06 25.47
C HIS A 273 -31.85 9.79 26.73
N TYR A 274 -30.56 9.74 27.02
CA TYR A 274 -29.94 10.38 28.18
C TYR A 274 -28.95 11.43 27.68
N GLN A 275 -29.16 12.69 28.07
CA GLN A 275 -28.25 13.77 27.71
C GLN A 275 -27.01 13.71 28.61
N ILE A 276 -25.83 13.80 27.99
CA ILE A 276 -24.56 13.92 28.71
C ILE A 276 -24.43 15.38 29.13
N LYS A 277 -24.39 15.62 30.44
CA LYS A 277 -24.22 16.94 31.04
C LYS A 277 -22.73 17.22 31.31
N GLU A 278 -22.38 18.50 31.26
CA GLU A 278 -21.04 19.01 31.57
C GLU A 278 -21.07 19.77 32.89
N THR A 279 -20.01 19.66 33.68
CA THR A 279 -19.78 20.48 34.88
C THR A 279 -19.23 21.85 34.50
N ASN A 280 -19.48 22.84 35.36
CA ASN A 280 -18.95 24.21 35.18
C ASN A 280 -17.50 24.37 35.69
N SER A 281 -16.82 23.28 36.08
CA SER A 281 -15.44 23.28 36.54
C SER A 281 -14.45 23.28 35.36
N SER A 282 -13.21 23.71 35.62
CA SER A 282 -12.09 23.58 34.68
C SER A 282 -11.01 22.68 35.30
N PRO A 283 -10.69 21.52 34.69
CA PRO A 283 -11.20 21.02 33.41
C PRO A 283 -12.68 20.58 33.45
N LYS A 284 -13.33 20.61 32.28
CA LYS A 284 -14.72 20.16 32.12
C LYS A 284 -14.81 18.65 32.38
N GLN A 285 -15.83 18.23 33.12
CA GLN A 285 -16.14 16.83 33.38
C GLN A 285 -17.56 16.49 32.95
N PHE A 286 -17.81 15.23 32.60
CA PHE A 286 -19.03 14.74 31.97
C PHE A 286 -19.79 13.76 32.87
N TYR A 287 -21.12 13.78 32.83
CA TYR A 287 -21.95 12.84 33.58
C TYR A 287 -23.32 12.57 32.94
N LEU A 288 -23.88 11.38 33.21
CA LEU A 288 -25.27 11.01 32.88
C LEU A 288 -26.18 11.07 34.12
N ALA A 289 -25.62 10.78 35.28
CA ALA A 289 -26.24 10.92 36.60
C ALA A 289 -25.27 11.69 37.49
N GLU A 290 -25.76 12.70 38.23
CA GLU A 290 -24.93 13.66 39.00
C GLU A 290 -24.02 12.98 40.04
N LYS A 291 -24.33 11.73 40.42
CA LYS A 291 -23.55 10.93 41.35
C LYS A 291 -22.21 10.42 40.78
N TYR A 292 -22.04 10.38 39.45
CA TYR A 292 -20.87 9.79 38.78
C TYR A 292 -20.34 10.72 37.67
N ILE A 293 -19.20 11.35 37.91
CA ILE A 293 -18.58 12.37 37.05
C ILE A 293 -17.26 11.82 36.50
N PHE A 294 -17.00 12.06 35.21
CA PHE A 294 -15.87 11.49 34.46
C PHE A 294 -15.09 12.56 33.69
N ASN A 295 -13.79 12.35 33.45
CA ASN A 295 -12.96 13.33 32.75
C ASN A 295 -13.18 13.31 31.23
N SER A 296 -13.78 12.24 30.70
CA SER A 296 -14.09 12.11 29.27
C SER A 296 -15.37 11.30 29.02
N ILE A 297 -16.03 11.53 27.88
CA ILE A 297 -17.18 10.74 27.45
C ILE A 297 -16.85 9.24 27.29
N PRO A 298 -15.67 8.84 26.76
CA PRO A 298 -15.28 7.43 26.72
C PRO A 298 -15.23 6.76 28.10
N GLU A 299 -14.66 7.41 29.12
CA GLU A 299 -14.64 6.88 30.49
C GLU A 299 -16.06 6.69 31.05
N LEU A 300 -16.93 7.66 30.79
CA LEU A 300 -18.34 7.61 31.18
C LEU A 300 -19.05 6.41 30.52
N ILE A 301 -18.83 6.17 29.22
CA ILE A 301 -19.43 5.03 28.52
C ILE A 301 -18.86 3.72 29.05
N GLU A 302 -17.55 3.63 29.28
CA GLU A 302 -16.89 2.43 29.79
C GLU A 302 -17.40 2.03 31.19
N TYR A 303 -17.62 3.02 32.06
CA TYR A 303 -18.25 2.80 33.35
C TYR A 303 -19.67 2.22 33.20
N HIS A 304 -20.47 2.80 32.29
CA HIS A 304 -21.87 2.40 32.11
C HIS A 304 -22.06 1.10 31.30
N LYS A 305 -21.00 0.58 30.68
CA LYS A 305 -20.97 -0.81 30.18
C LYS A 305 -21.03 -1.81 31.33
N HIS A 306 -20.32 -1.52 32.41
CA HIS A 306 -20.20 -2.40 33.56
C HIS A 306 -21.32 -2.17 34.59
N ASN A 307 -21.81 -0.92 34.70
CA ASN A 307 -22.75 -0.49 35.75
C ASN A 307 -23.95 0.25 35.14
N ALA A 308 -25.20 -0.12 35.49
CA ALA A 308 -26.36 0.63 35.00
C ALA A 308 -26.45 2.03 35.63
N ALA A 309 -26.11 2.16 36.92
CA ALA A 309 -25.88 3.42 37.63
C ALA A 309 -26.92 4.54 37.41
N GLY A 310 -28.20 4.17 37.25
CA GLY A 310 -29.31 5.11 37.00
C GLY A 310 -29.88 5.09 35.58
N LEU A 311 -29.24 4.36 34.65
CA LEU A 311 -29.79 4.03 33.33
C LEU A 311 -30.75 2.84 33.42
N VAL A 312 -31.69 2.76 32.48
CA VAL A 312 -32.66 1.66 32.36
C VAL A 312 -32.00 0.29 32.13
N SER A 313 -30.80 0.24 31.54
CA SER A 313 -29.99 -0.97 31.40
C SER A 313 -28.52 -0.59 31.23
N ARG A 314 -27.63 -1.57 31.38
CA ARG A 314 -26.20 -1.42 31.05
C ARG A 314 -26.01 -1.23 29.54
N LEU A 315 -24.97 -0.50 29.16
CA LEU A 315 -24.57 -0.34 27.76
C LEU A 315 -23.86 -1.62 27.30
N ARG A 316 -24.49 -2.42 26.44
CA ARG A 316 -23.97 -3.75 26.05
C ARG A 316 -23.49 -3.81 24.61
N HIS A 317 -24.28 -3.30 23.67
CA HIS A 317 -24.05 -3.52 22.25
C HIS A 317 -24.05 -2.19 21.48
N PRO A 318 -22.90 -1.69 21.01
CA PRO A 318 -22.88 -0.48 20.20
C PRO A 318 -23.59 -0.71 18.86
N VAL A 319 -24.34 0.27 18.36
CA VAL A 319 -25.08 0.23 17.09
C VAL A 319 -24.65 1.42 16.21
N GLY A 320 -24.36 1.17 14.93
CA GLY A 320 -23.95 2.19 13.95
C GLY A 320 -24.64 2.03 12.59
N ASP A 321 -24.66 3.09 11.76
CA ASP A 321 -25.34 3.11 10.45
C ASP A 321 -24.70 2.11 9.48
N GLN A 322 -25.53 1.49 8.64
CA GLN A 322 -25.12 0.55 7.59
C GLN A 322 -25.89 0.95 6.33
N THR A 323 -25.20 1.38 5.27
CA THR A 323 -25.64 1.26 3.87
C THR A 323 -24.75 2.09 2.92
N ARG A 324 -23.72 1.46 2.35
CA ARG A 324 -23.41 1.42 0.90
C ARG A 324 -22.21 0.49 0.66
N GLU A 325 -22.33 -0.43 -0.29
CA GLU A 325 -21.28 -1.43 -0.61
C GLU A 325 -19.93 -0.77 -0.97
N ALA A 326 -18.86 -1.38 -0.45
CA ALA A 326 -17.48 -0.94 -0.57
C ALA A 326 -16.93 -1.07 -2.00
N PRO A 327 -15.96 -0.24 -2.40
CA PRO A 327 -15.06 -0.60 -3.50
C PRO A 327 -14.32 -1.90 -3.18
N LYS A 328 -14.06 -2.74 -4.18
CA LYS A 328 -13.32 -4.00 -4.01
C LYS A 328 -11.87 -3.68 -3.63
N THR A 329 -11.36 -4.28 -2.55
CA THR A 329 -10.02 -4.00 -2.02
C THR A 329 -8.91 -4.59 -2.92
N ALA A 330 -7.75 -3.93 -2.92
CA ALA A 330 -6.52 -4.40 -3.56
C ALA A 330 -5.98 -5.64 -2.81
N GLY A 331 -6.50 -6.83 -3.15
CA GLY A 331 -6.24 -8.02 -2.34
C GLY A 331 -6.85 -7.90 -0.93
N PHE A 332 -6.76 -8.97 -0.15
CA PHE A 332 -7.48 -9.08 1.12
C PHE A 332 -6.58 -9.07 2.37
N SER A 333 -5.24 -9.14 2.26
CA SER A 333 -4.34 -8.79 3.37
C SER A 333 -2.87 -8.53 2.95
N TYR A 334 -2.13 -7.91 3.86
CA TYR A 334 -0.77 -7.34 3.74
C TYR A 334 0.34 -8.33 3.31
N ASP A 335 0.17 -9.65 3.54
CA ASP A 335 1.25 -10.63 3.32
C ASP A 335 0.86 -11.92 2.59
N LYS A 336 -0.41 -12.06 2.17
CA LYS A 336 -0.92 -13.32 1.58
C LYS A 336 -1.38 -13.14 0.14
N TRP A 337 -0.41 -13.10 -0.77
CA TRP A 337 -0.63 -13.24 -2.21
C TRP A 337 -0.84 -14.70 -2.66
N GLU A 338 -0.36 -15.64 -1.85
CA GLU A 338 -0.49 -17.09 -2.03
C GLU A 338 -1.83 -17.58 -1.45
N ILE A 339 -2.69 -18.11 -2.31
CA ILE A 339 -3.95 -18.75 -1.92
C ILE A 339 -3.74 -20.26 -1.82
N ASN A 340 -4.17 -20.86 -0.72
CA ASN A 340 -4.18 -22.31 -0.62
C ASN A 340 -5.27 -22.89 -1.56
N PRO A 341 -4.92 -23.81 -2.49
CA PRO A 341 -5.91 -24.42 -3.38
C PRO A 341 -7.11 -25.06 -2.66
N SER A 342 -6.96 -25.52 -1.42
CA SER A 342 -8.07 -26.09 -0.63
C SER A 342 -9.15 -25.06 -0.27
N GLU A 343 -8.83 -23.77 -0.31
CA GLU A 343 -9.79 -22.69 -0.10
C GLU A 343 -10.62 -22.41 -1.37
N LEU A 344 -10.26 -22.99 -2.51
CA LEU A 344 -10.95 -22.78 -3.79
C LEU A 344 -11.92 -23.91 -4.09
N THR A 345 -13.18 -23.55 -4.31
CA THR A 345 -14.20 -24.43 -4.87
C THR A 345 -14.39 -24.11 -6.35
N PHE A 346 -14.10 -25.08 -7.21
CA PHE A 346 -14.32 -24.93 -8.65
C PHE A 346 -15.78 -25.22 -9.00
N MET A 347 -16.37 -24.36 -9.81
CA MET A 347 -17.75 -24.50 -10.26
C MET A 347 -17.79 -24.65 -11.79
N LYS A 348 -18.43 -23.71 -12.49
CA LYS A 348 -18.69 -23.79 -13.94
C LYS A 348 -17.48 -23.29 -14.75
N GLU A 349 -17.16 -23.97 -15.84
CA GLU A 349 -16.21 -23.44 -16.83
C GLU A 349 -16.80 -22.22 -17.56
N LEU A 350 -16.05 -21.12 -17.58
CA LEU A 350 -16.44 -19.86 -18.23
C LEU A 350 -15.83 -19.75 -19.63
N GLY A 351 -14.65 -20.32 -19.84
CA GLY A 351 -14.01 -20.37 -21.14
C GLY A 351 -12.64 -21.03 -21.10
N SER A 352 -12.12 -21.36 -22.28
CA SER A 352 -10.79 -21.92 -22.47
C SER A 352 -10.06 -21.19 -23.59
N GLY A 353 -8.75 -21.03 -23.42
CA GLY A 353 -7.89 -20.31 -24.37
C GLY A 353 -6.47 -20.85 -24.38
N GLN A 354 -5.59 -20.16 -25.11
CA GLN A 354 -4.19 -20.56 -25.30
C GLN A 354 -3.44 -20.72 -23.96
N PHE A 355 -3.71 -19.83 -23.01
CA PHE A 355 -3.02 -19.79 -21.72
C PHE A 355 -3.67 -20.68 -20.64
N GLY A 356 -4.81 -21.31 -20.95
CA GLY A 356 -5.48 -22.24 -20.06
C GLY A 356 -6.99 -22.04 -19.94
N VAL A 357 -7.57 -22.52 -18.84
CA VAL A 357 -9.03 -22.60 -18.63
C VAL A 357 -9.44 -21.67 -17.51
N VAL A 358 -10.52 -20.92 -17.71
CA VAL A 358 -11.12 -20.03 -16.71
C VAL A 358 -12.41 -20.66 -16.20
N ARG A 359 -12.53 -20.80 -14.88
CA ARG A 359 -13.70 -21.33 -14.21
C ARG A 359 -14.25 -20.29 -13.23
N LEU A 360 -15.57 -20.24 -13.11
CA LEU A 360 -16.21 -19.66 -11.94
C LEU A 360 -15.87 -20.55 -10.76
N GLY A 361 -15.55 -19.94 -9.64
CA GLY A 361 -15.38 -20.63 -8.37
C GLY A 361 -15.84 -19.80 -7.20
N LYS A 362 -15.68 -20.39 -6.01
CA LYS A 362 -15.79 -19.70 -4.74
C LYS A 362 -14.48 -19.82 -4.00
N TRP A 363 -14.01 -18.71 -3.42
CA TRP A 363 -12.92 -18.72 -2.46
C TRP A 363 -13.50 -18.68 -1.04
N ARG A 364 -13.01 -19.56 -0.17
CA ARG A 364 -13.47 -19.77 1.22
C ARG A 364 -15.00 -19.98 1.32
N ALA A 365 -15.58 -20.66 0.33
CA ALA A 365 -17.02 -20.94 0.20
C ALA A 365 -17.97 -19.73 0.13
N GLN A 366 -17.46 -18.49 0.16
CA GLN A 366 -18.27 -17.27 0.22
C GLN A 366 -18.10 -16.41 -1.04
N HIS A 367 -16.87 -16.10 -1.44
CA HIS A 367 -16.59 -15.08 -2.44
C HIS A 367 -16.57 -15.66 -3.85
N LYS A 368 -17.43 -15.18 -4.74
CA LYS A 368 -17.37 -15.56 -6.17
C LYS A 368 -16.08 -15.02 -6.78
N VAL A 369 -15.33 -15.90 -7.44
CA VAL A 369 -14.05 -15.60 -8.08
C VAL A 369 -13.96 -16.23 -9.46
N ALA A 370 -13.17 -15.63 -10.34
CA ALA A 370 -12.73 -16.27 -11.56
C ALA A 370 -11.37 -16.93 -11.31
N ILE A 371 -11.29 -18.24 -11.56
CA ILE A 371 -10.08 -19.04 -11.34
C ILE A 371 -9.55 -19.46 -12.71
N LYS A 372 -8.40 -18.89 -13.10
CA LYS A 372 -7.70 -19.24 -14.32
C LYS A 372 -6.61 -20.26 -14.02
N THR A 373 -6.77 -21.47 -14.52
CA THR A 373 -5.73 -22.50 -14.52
C THR A 373 -4.72 -22.21 -15.62
N ILE A 374 -3.45 -22.06 -15.27
CA ILE A 374 -2.36 -21.83 -16.23
C ILE A 374 -1.86 -23.17 -16.75
N ARG A 375 -1.78 -23.32 -18.09
CA ARG A 375 -1.24 -24.54 -18.71
C ARG A 375 0.26 -24.67 -18.44
N GLU A 376 0.70 -25.89 -18.19
CA GLU A 376 2.13 -26.19 -18.02
C GLU A 376 2.90 -25.88 -19.31
N GLY A 377 4.05 -25.20 -19.18
CA GLY A 377 4.87 -24.76 -20.31
C GLY A 377 4.40 -23.49 -21.02
N ALA A 378 3.26 -22.89 -20.62
CA ALA A 378 2.80 -21.63 -21.22
C ALA A 378 3.67 -20.42 -20.85
N MET A 379 4.25 -20.43 -19.65
CA MET A 379 5.19 -19.42 -19.15
C MET A 379 6.08 -20.01 -18.05
N SER A 380 7.18 -19.33 -17.70
CA SER A 380 8.01 -19.75 -16.56
C SER A 380 7.32 -19.40 -15.25
N GLU A 381 7.44 -20.27 -14.23
CA GLU A 381 6.80 -20.09 -12.92
C GLU A 381 7.34 -18.83 -12.22
N ASP A 382 8.65 -18.58 -12.34
CA ASP A 382 9.31 -17.39 -11.81
C ASP A 382 8.78 -16.10 -12.47
N ASP A 383 8.68 -16.06 -13.80
CA ASP A 383 8.14 -14.88 -14.50
C ASP A 383 6.66 -14.67 -14.15
N PHE A 384 5.88 -15.74 -13.98
CA PHE A 384 4.49 -15.66 -13.53
C PHE A 384 4.36 -15.04 -12.13
N ILE A 385 5.16 -15.51 -11.18
CA ILE A 385 5.14 -14.98 -9.80
C ILE A 385 5.59 -13.51 -9.78
N GLU A 386 6.64 -13.15 -10.53
CA GLU A 386 7.09 -11.76 -10.64
C GLU A 386 5.99 -10.87 -11.24
N GLU A 387 5.36 -11.29 -12.34
CA GLU A 387 4.27 -10.53 -12.96
C GLU A 387 3.04 -10.43 -12.05
N ALA A 388 2.66 -11.52 -11.37
CA ALA A 388 1.54 -11.53 -10.44
C ALA A 388 1.76 -10.57 -9.26
N LYS A 389 2.96 -10.51 -8.69
CA LYS A 389 3.31 -9.56 -7.61
C LYS A 389 3.19 -8.11 -8.05
N ILE A 390 3.60 -7.79 -9.28
CA ILE A 390 3.45 -6.44 -9.82
C ILE A 390 1.96 -6.13 -10.05
N MET A 391 1.22 -7.08 -10.63
CA MET A 391 -0.21 -6.93 -10.91
C MET A 391 -1.07 -6.81 -9.64
N MET A 392 -0.65 -7.39 -8.53
CA MET A 392 -1.36 -7.28 -7.24
C MET A 392 -1.34 -5.87 -6.67
N ASN A 393 -0.30 -5.09 -6.96
CA ASN A 393 -0.19 -3.71 -6.50
C ASN A 393 -1.00 -2.73 -7.35
N LEU A 394 -1.61 -3.21 -8.45
CA LEU A 394 -2.50 -2.41 -9.29
C LEU A 394 -3.94 -2.55 -8.77
N SER A 395 -4.52 -1.44 -8.34
CA SER A 395 -5.91 -1.41 -7.87
C SER A 395 -6.61 -0.16 -8.37
N HIS A 396 -7.71 -0.38 -9.10
CA HIS A 396 -8.50 0.67 -9.70
C HIS A 396 -9.90 0.13 -10.03
N LEU A 397 -10.93 0.98 -9.92
CA LEU A 397 -12.33 0.60 -10.17
C LEU A 397 -12.55 -0.02 -11.56
N ASN A 398 -11.83 0.45 -12.57
CA ASN A 398 -11.92 -0.04 -13.95
C ASN A 398 -10.80 -1.04 -14.34
N LEU A 399 -10.16 -1.68 -13.36
CA LEU A 399 -9.25 -2.81 -13.57
C LEU A 399 -9.79 -4.04 -12.84
N VAL A 400 -9.80 -5.19 -13.51
CA VAL A 400 -10.22 -6.44 -12.88
C VAL A 400 -9.22 -6.78 -11.78
N GLN A 401 -9.69 -6.85 -10.53
CA GLN A 401 -8.80 -7.03 -9.40
C GLN A 401 -8.21 -8.45 -9.37
N LEU A 402 -6.88 -8.53 -9.26
CA LEU A 402 -6.17 -9.77 -8.93
C LEU A 402 -6.19 -9.94 -7.41
N TYR A 403 -6.75 -11.06 -6.93
CA TYR A 403 -6.82 -11.36 -5.50
C TYR A 403 -5.62 -12.19 -5.03
N GLY A 404 -5.15 -13.10 -5.86
CA GLY A 404 -4.18 -14.10 -5.42
C GLY A 404 -3.73 -15.02 -6.54
N VAL A 405 -2.68 -15.79 -6.25
CA VAL A 405 -2.25 -16.91 -7.07
C VAL A 405 -2.02 -18.15 -6.20
N CYS A 406 -2.13 -19.33 -6.79
CA CYS A 406 -1.75 -20.58 -6.17
C CYS A 406 -0.54 -21.13 -6.93
N THR A 407 0.66 -21.04 -6.35
CA THR A 407 1.89 -21.54 -7.00
C THR A 407 2.54 -22.69 -6.22
N GLN A 408 2.14 -22.93 -4.98
CA GLN A 408 2.64 -24.04 -4.15
C GLN A 408 2.38 -25.44 -4.74
N GLN A 409 1.35 -25.61 -5.56
CA GLN A 409 0.98 -26.91 -6.14
C GLN A 409 0.58 -26.74 -7.60
N LYS A 410 0.91 -27.72 -8.45
CA LYS A 410 0.44 -27.76 -9.83
C LYS A 410 -0.98 -28.32 -9.93
N PRO A 411 -1.81 -27.84 -10.88
CA PRO A 411 -1.52 -26.74 -11.81
C PRO A 411 -1.64 -25.36 -11.13
N ILE A 412 -0.92 -24.36 -11.66
CA ILE A 412 -0.93 -22.99 -11.13
C ILE A 412 -2.30 -22.34 -11.37
N TYR A 413 -2.79 -21.60 -10.37
CA TYR A 413 -4.04 -20.84 -10.47
C TYR A 413 -3.81 -19.34 -10.31
N LEU A 414 -4.54 -18.56 -11.10
CA LEU A 414 -4.67 -17.11 -10.95
C LEU A 414 -6.12 -16.79 -10.57
N VAL A 415 -6.32 -16.10 -9.45
CA VAL A 415 -7.63 -15.86 -8.85
C VAL A 415 -7.96 -14.37 -8.93
N THR A 416 -8.99 -14.03 -9.70
CA THR A 416 -9.42 -12.64 -9.90
C THR A 416 -10.88 -12.45 -9.51
N GLU A 417 -11.30 -11.19 -9.49
CA GLU A 417 -12.68 -10.80 -9.49
C GLU A 417 -13.50 -11.53 -10.56
N PHE A 418 -14.69 -11.99 -10.18
CA PHE A 418 -15.65 -12.56 -11.11
C PHE A 418 -16.55 -11.47 -11.70
N MET A 419 -16.55 -11.35 -13.03
CA MET A 419 -17.33 -10.38 -13.79
C MET A 419 -18.59 -11.06 -14.32
N GLU A 420 -19.75 -10.73 -13.75
CA GLU A 420 -20.99 -11.49 -13.93
C GLU A 420 -21.52 -11.44 -15.37
N LEU A 421 -21.26 -10.35 -16.10
CA LEU A 421 -21.75 -10.14 -17.46
C LEU A 421 -20.74 -10.59 -18.53
N GLY A 422 -19.59 -11.11 -18.09
CA GLY A 422 -18.59 -11.75 -18.94
C GLY A 422 -17.78 -10.76 -19.79
N CYS A 423 -17.21 -11.23 -20.90
CA CYS A 423 -16.36 -10.38 -21.73
C CYS A 423 -17.16 -9.41 -22.61
N LEU A 424 -16.60 -8.21 -22.82
CA LEU A 424 -17.21 -7.12 -23.57
C LEU A 424 -17.59 -7.54 -24.99
N LEU A 425 -16.80 -8.39 -25.66
CA LEU A 425 -17.15 -8.90 -26.99
C LEU A 425 -18.49 -9.64 -27.01
N ASN A 426 -18.72 -10.51 -26.03
CA ASN A 426 -19.97 -11.27 -25.94
C ASN A 426 -21.11 -10.38 -25.49
N TYR A 427 -20.87 -9.48 -24.53
CA TYR A 427 -21.83 -8.49 -24.06
C TYR A 427 -22.37 -7.63 -25.22
N LEU A 428 -21.48 -7.06 -26.04
CA LEU A 428 -21.85 -6.25 -27.20
C LEU A 428 -22.62 -7.04 -28.26
N ARG A 429 -22.32 -8.34 -28.44
CA ARG A 429 -23.04 -9.20 -29.39
C ARG A 429 -24.44 -9.53 -28.90
N GLN A 430 -24.59 -9.84 -27.61
CA GLN A 430 -25.89 -10.17 -27.01
C GLN A 430 -26.81 -8.97 -26.92
N ARG A 431 -26.26 -7.76 -26.73
CA ARG A 431 -27.00 -6.49 -26.66
C ARG A 431 -26.93 -5.66 -27.93
N ARG A 432 -26.73 -6.31 -29.08
CA ARG A 432 -26.66 -5.62 -30.35
C ARG A 432 -28.00 -4.94 -30.65
N GLY A 433 -27.96 -3.63 -30.88
CA GLY A 433 -29.15 -2.83 -31.17
C GLY A 433 -29.90 -2.31 -29.94
N THR A 434 -29.49 -2.67 -28.72
CA THR A 434 -30.09 -2.13 -27.48
C THR A 434 -29.20 -1.12 -26.76
N LEU A 435 -27.90 -1.11 -27.04
CA LEU A 435 -26.95 -0.13 -26.47
C LEU A 435 -26.94 1.15 -27.31
N GLY A 436 -27.20 2.28 -26.66
CA GLY A 436 -27.13 3.61 -27.28
C GLY A 436 -25.69 4.12 -27.37
N SER A 437 -25.50 5.25 -28.07
CA SER A 437 -24.18 5.88 -28.19
C SER A 437 -23.60 6.31 -26.83
N GLN A 438 -24.45 6.70 -25.88
CA GLN A 438 -24.03 7.08 -24.53
C GLN A 438 -23.50 5.88 -23.73
N ASP A 439 -24.14 4.71 -23.82
CA ASP A 439 -23.68 3.49 -23.16
C ASP A 439 -22.30 3.06 -23.70
N LEU A 440 -22.14 3.11 -25.03
CA LEU A 440 -20.87 2.78 -25.69
C LEU A 440 -19.76 3.76 -25.30
N LEU A 441 -20.08 5.05 -25.20
CA LEU A 441 -19.13 6.07 -24.75
C LEU A 441 -18.74 5.87 -23.28
N GLY A 442 -19.69 5.50 -22.42
CA GLY A 442 -19.43 5.13 -21.03
C GLY A 442 -18.45 3.96 -20.92
N ILE A 443 -18.64 2.90 -21.70
CA ILE A 443 -17.70 1.77 -21.74
C ILE A 443 -16.29 2.23 -22.18
N CYS A 444 -16.20 3.07 -23.22
CA CYS A 444 -14.91 3.61 -23.66
C CYS A 444 -14.25 4.47 -22.58
N HIS A 445 -15.03 5.29 -21.87
CA HIS A 445 -14.57 6.11 -20.77
C HIS A 445 -14.00 5.25 -19.65
N ASP A 446 -14.74 4.25 -19.17
CA ASP A 446 -14.31 3.34 -18.12
C ASP A 446 -13.01 2.60 -18.49
N VAL A 447 -12.92 2.09 -19.73
CA VAL A 447 -11.69 1.45 -20.24
C VAL A 447 -10.54 2.45 -20.26
N SER A 448 -10.77 3.70 -20.69
CA SER A 448 -9.73 4.73 -20.72
C SER A 448 -9.22 5.10 -19.33
N GLN A 449 -10.09 5.15 -18.32
CA GLN A 449 -9.69 5.41 -16.93
C GLN A 449 -8.82 4.28 -16.38
N GLY A 450 -9.17 3.02 -16.64
CA GLY A 450 -8.32 1.88 -16.29
C GLY A 450 -6.95 1.94 -16.96
N MET A 451 -6.90 2.27 -18.25
CA MET A 451 -5.63 2.40 -18.99
C MET A 451 -4.78 3.59 -18.53
N GLN A 452 -5.40 4.72 -18.17
CA GLN A 452 -4.71 5.86 -17.57
C GLN A 452 -4.05 5.47 -16.25
N HIS A 453 -4.74 4.70 -15.39
CA HIS A 453 -4.16 4.20 -14.15
C HIS A 453 -2.94 3.29 -14.42
N LEU A 454 -3.01 2.41 -15.42
CA LEU A 454 -1.85 1.59 -15.81
C LEU A 454 -0.67 2.44 -16.28
N GLU A 455 -0.93 3.47 -17.10
CA GLU A 455 0.10 4.40 -17.59
C GLU A 455 0.78 5.14 -16.43
N GLN A 456 0.01 5.66 -15.47
CA GLN A 456 0.53 6.35 -14.29
C GLN A 456 1.43 5.46 -13.42
N ASN A 457 1.17 4.15 -13.40
CA ASN A 457 1.97 3.16 -12.70
C ASN A 457 3.11 2.56 -13.54
N GLY A 458 3.35 3.09 -14.75
CA GLY A 458 4.39 2.59 -15.67
C GLY A 458 4.12 1.15 -16.15
N PHE A 459 2.86 0.72 -16.14
CA PHE A 459 2.45 -0.63 -16.51
C PHE A 459 1.85 -0.66 -17.93
N ILE A 460 2.21 -1.67 -18.72
CA ILE A 460 1.72 -1.84 -20.09
C ILE A 460 0.84 -3.08 -20.13
N HIS A 461 -0.43 -2.94 -20.52
CA HIS A 461 -1.38 -4.07 -20.61
C HIS A 461 -0.97 -5.13 -21.65
N ARG A 462 -0.31 -4.74 -22.75
CA ARG A 462 0.18 -5.59 -23.86
C ARG A 462 -0.87 -6.34 -24.69
N ASP A 463 -2.13 -6.40 -24.25
CA ASP A 463 -3.19 -7.21 -24.90
C ASP A 463 -4.60 -6.64 -24.65
N LEU A 464 -4.75 -5.33 -24.85
CA LEU A 464 -6.03 -4.64 -24.69
C LEU A 464 -6.93 -4.90 -25.89
N VAL A 465 -7.90 -5.81 -25.73
CA VAL A 465 -8.91 -6.14 -26.74
C VAL A 465 -10.25 -6.44 -26.08
N ARG A 466 -11.36 -6.30 -26.83
CA ARG A 466 -12.73 -6.57 -26.35
C ARG A 466 -12.96 -7.97 -25.76
N LYS A 467 -12.08 -8.93 -26.06
CA LYS A 467 -12.11 -10.29 -25.49
C LYS A 467 -11.53 -10.36 -24.08
N HIS A 468 -10.67 -9.40 -23.70
CA HIS A 468 -10.00 -9.32 -22.41
C HIS A 468 -10.59 -8.22 -21.50
N THR A 469 -11.41 -7.33 -22.04
CA THR A 469 -12.27 -6.42 -21.28
C THR A 469 -13.52 -7.16 -20.79
N HIS A 470 -13.93 -6.93 -19.55
CA HIS A 470 -15.08 -7.59 -18.90
C HIS A 470 -16.08 -6.58 -18.34
N ILE A 471 -17.34 -7.01 -18.18
CA ILE A 471 -18.48 -6.21 -17.72
C ILE A 471 -19.08 -6.82 -16.45
#